data_AF-A0A7U9R138-F1
#
_entry.id   AF-A0A7U9R138-F1
#
_cell.length_a   1.000
_cell.length_b   1.000
_cell.length_c   1.000
_cell.angle_alpha   90.00
_cell.angle_beta   90.00
_cell.angle_gamma   90.00
#
_symmetry.space_group_name_H-M   'P 1'
#
loop_
_entity.id
_entity.type
_entity.pdbx_description
1 polymer ?
#
loop_
_entity_poly.entity_id
_entity_poly.type
_entity_poly.pdbx_seq_one_letter_code
_entity_poly.pdbx_strand_id
1 'polypeptide(L)'
;MNKQRRKQISEVVSRVESVQAELESLLDDIQGIMDEETEYRDNIPENMQGGDRYEMADHACSELEAAHETLDNAKDSLEEVVSSLESAAE
;
A
#
# COMPACT_ATOMS: atom_id res chain seq x y z
N MET A 1 -23.04 -19.98 -14.67
CA MET A 1 -23.69 -19.49 -13.41
C MET A 1 -25.12 -18.93 -13.66
N ASN A 2 -25.94 -18.64 -12.64
CA ASN A 2 -27.25 -17.96 -12.82
C ASN A 2 -27.13 -16.43 -12.77
N LYS A 3 -28.16 -15.71 -13.26
CA LYS A 3 -28.14 -14.24 -13.37
C LYS A 3 -27.96 -13.54 -12.02
N GLN A 4 -28.58 -14.04 -10.96
CA GLN A 4 -28.49 -13.45 -9.62
C GLN A 4 -27.06 -13.54 -9.07
N ARG A 5 -26.42 -14.71 -9.18
CA ARG A 5 -25.05 -14.91 -8.70
C ARG A 5 -24.04 -14.08 -9.50
N ARG A 6 -24.20 -13.96 -10.83
CA ARG A 6 -23.39 -13.03 -11.66
C ARG A 6 -23.50 -11.59 -11.19
N LYS A 7 -24.72 -11.13 -10.87
CA LYS A 7 -24.93 -9.79 -10.34
C LYS A 7 -24.22 -9.60 -9.01
N GLN A 8 -24.33 -10.56 -8.09
CA GLN A 8 -23.66 -10.51 -6.79
C GLN A 8 -22.14 -10.48 -6.94
N ILE A 9 -21.57 -11.24 -7.88
CA ILE A 9 -20.12 -11.21 -8.13
C ILE A 9 -19.68 -9.86 -8.69
N SER A 10 -20.43 -9.27 -9.63
CA SER A 10 -20.14 -7.92 -10.13
C SER A 10 -20.20 -6.86 -9.02
N GLU A 11 -21.13 -6.99 -8.06
CA GLU A 11 -21.17 -6.11 -6.88
C GLU A 11 -19.95 -6.30 -5.97
N VAL A 12 -19.41 -7.52 -5.86
CA VAL A 12 -18.15 -7.77 -5.12
C VAL A 12 -16.96 -7.20 -5.85
N VAL A 13 -16.84 -7.39 -7.17
CA VAL A 13 -15.77 -6.82 -8.01
C VAL A 13 -15.70 -5.31 -7.83
N SER A 14 -16.84 -4.62 -7.99
CA SER A 14 -16.89 -3.15 -7.82
C SER A 14 -16.43 -2.69 -6.43
N ARG A 15 -16.67 -3.48 -5.39
CA ARG A 15 -16.19 -3.18 -4.03
C ARG A 15 -14.69 -3.42 -3.89
N VAL A 16 -14.15 -4.46 -4.54
CA VAL A 16 -12.70 -4.73 -4.55
C VAL A 16 -11.97 -3.62 -5.28
N GLU A 17 -12.46 -3.19 -6.45
CA GLU A 17 -11.89 -2.06 -7.20
C GLU A 17 -11.90 -0.76 -6.40
N SER A 18 -12.97 -0.50 -5.63
CA SER A 18 -13.01 0.65 -4.71
C SER A 18 -11.95 0.58 -3.63
N VAL A 19 -11.69 -0.61 -3.07
CA VAL A 19 -10.62 -0.82 -2.09
C VAL A 19 -9.26 -0.63 -2.75
N GLN A 20 -9.05 -1.10 -3.98
CA GLN A 20 -7.79 -0.89 -4.70
C GLN A 20 -7.49 0.60 -4.93
N ALA A 21 -8.50 1.41 -5.25
CA ALA A 21 -8.33 2.86 -5.36
C ALA A 21 -7.97 3.51 -4.01
N GLU A 22 -8.54 3.03 -2.90
CA GLU A 22 -8.14 3.47 -1.56
C GLU A 22 -6.71 3.04 -1.23
N LEU A 23 -6.29 1.83 -1.63
CA LEU A 23 -4.90 1.37 -1.45
C LEU A 23 -3.91 2.23 -2.24
N GLU A 24 -4.23 2.63 -3.47
CA GLU A 24 -3.38 3.54 -4.26
C GLU A 24 -3.19 4.88 -3.54
N SER A 25 -4.27 5.47 -3.00
CA SER A 25 -4.17 6.71 -2.23
C SER A 25 -3.31 6.54 -0.97
N LEU A 26 -3.41 5.40 -0.29
CA LEU A 26 -2.61 5.12 0.91
C LEU A 26 -1.13 4.89 0.58
N LEU A 27 -0.81 4.27 -0.57
CA LEU A 27 0.56 4.14 -1.06
C LEU A 27 1.18 5.51 -1.30
N ASP A 28 0.45 6.41 -1.97
CA ASP A 28 0.89 7.80 -2.20
C ASP A 28 1.12 8.55 -0.88
N ASP A 29 0.22 8.39 0.09
CA ASP A 29 0.35 9.01 1.43
C ASP A 29 1.59 8.48 2.17
N ILE A 30 1.83 7.16 2.15
CA ILE A 30 3.01 6.56 2.79
C ILE A 30 4.29 7.03 2.11
N GLN A 31 4.32 7.08 0.77
CA GLN A 31 5.47 7.57 0.02
C GLN A 31 5.79 9.03 0.39
N GLY A 32 4.76 9.90 0.48
CA GLY A 32 4.95 11.29 0.88
C GLY A 32 5.55 11.44 2.27
N ILE A 33 5.08 10.66 3.26
CA ILE A 33 5.64 10.66 4.61
C ILE A 33 7.08 10.12 4.61
N MET A 34 7.36 9.08 3.83
CA MET A 34 8.69 8.48 3.73
C MET A 34 9.70 9.45 3.10
N ASP A 35 9.29 10.23 2.10
CA ASP A 35 10.11 11.28 1.50
C ASP A 35 10.46 12.36 2.53
N GLU A 36 9.47 12.82 3.31
CA GLU A 36 9.68 13.80 4.39
C GLU A 36 10.62 13.28 5.49
N GLU A 37 10.43 12.03 5.92
CA GLU A 37 11.27 11.42 6.97
C GLU A 37 12.70 11.17 6.46
N THR A 38 12.85 10.77 5.20
CA THR A 38 14.16 10.62 4.55
C THR A 38 14.89 11.94 4.45
N GLU A 39 14.21 13.02 4.01
CA GLU A 39 14.78 14.37 3.98
C GLU A 39 15.17 14.83 5.39
N TYR A 40 14.34 14.57 6.41
CA TYR A 40 14.67 14.89 7.79
C TYR A 40 15.92 14.15 8.27
N ARG A 41 16.02 12.83 8.02
CA ARG A 41 17.17 12.01 8.39
C ARG A 41 18.45 12.49 7.70
N ASP A 42 18.38 12.75 6.39
CA ASP A 42 19.54 13.12 5.58
C ASP A 42 20.05 14.53 5.92
N ASN A 43 19.18 15.40 6.45
CA ASN A 43 19.55 16.71 6.97
C ASN A 43 20.17 16.67 8.38
N ILE A 44 20.24 15.52 9.05
CA ILE A 44 20.91 15.39 10.36
C ILE A 44 22.42 15.58 10.17
N PRO A 45 23.06 16.51 10.91
CA PRO A 45 24.50 16.73 10.82
C PRO A 45 25.31 15.45 11.01
N GLU A 46 26.35 15.25 10.21
CA GLU A 46 27.18 14.03 10.20
C GLU A 46 27.75 13.67 11.58
N ASN A 47 28.09 14.67 12.40
CA ASN A 47 28.57 14.46 13.77
C ASN A 47 27.49 14.01 14.77
N MET A 48 26.21 14.04 14.36
CA MET A 48 25.05 13.55 15.11
C MET A 48 24.45 12.27 14.51
N GLN A 49 24.98 11.80 13.37
CA GLN A 49 24.61 10.50 12.81
C GLN A 49 25.11 9.38 13.74
N GLY A 50 24.26 8.38 13.98
CA GLY A 50 24.50 7.34 14.99
C GLY A 50 24.13 7.74 16.43
N GLY A 51 23.47 8.87 16.64
CA GLY A 51 22.76 9.17 17.88
C GLY A 51 21.29 8.76 17.81
N ASP A 52 20.61 8.71 18.97
CA ASP A 52 19.22 8.25 19.10
C ASP A 52 18.27 8.87 18.06
N ARG A 53 18.41 10.17 17.77
CA ARG A 53 17.55 10.87 16.80
C ARG A 53 17.73 10.37 15.37
N TYR A 54 18.96 10.05 14.98
CA TYR A 54 19.23 9.49 13.66
C TYR A 54 18.71 8.06 13.57
N GLU A 55 18.99 7.23 14.57
CA GLU A 55 18.52 5.84 14.60
C GLU A 55 16.99 5.75 14.58
N MET A 56 16.29 6.66 15.27
CA MET A 56 14.83 6.74 15.23
C MET A 56 14.31 7.09 13.84
N ALA A 57 14.92 8.06 13.16
CA ALA A 57 14.52 8.47 11.80
C ALA A 57 14.81 7.36 10.77
N ASP A 58 15.96 6.71 10.89
CA ASP A 58 16.35 5.59 10.03
C ASP A 58 15.44 4.37 10.20
N HIS A 59 15.07 4.08 11.45
CA HIS A 59 14.08 3.05 11.75
C HIS A 59 12.70 3.41 11.20
N ALA A 60 12.25 4.66 11.36
CA ALA A 60 10.98 5.13 10.81
C ALA A 60 10.94 4.98 9.28
N CYS A 61 12.00 5.36 8.57
CA CYS A 61 12.13 5.15 7.13
C CYS A 61 11.98 3.66 6.77
N SER A 62 12.67 2.79 7.49
CA SER A 62 12.63 1.33 7.25
C SER A 62 11.23 0.74 7.45
N GLU A 63 10.50 1.18 8.48
CA GLU A 63 9.13 0.71 8.74
C GLU A 63 8.13 1.26 7.73
N LEU A 64 8.31 2.50 7.26
CA LEU A 64 7.49 3.09 6.20
C LEU A 64 7.68 2.34 4.87
N GLU A 65 8.92 2.01 4.51
CA GLU A 65 9.23 1.20 3.32
C GLU A 65 8.59 -0.19 3.42
N ALA A 66 8.71 -0.86 4.57
CA ALA A 66 8.10 -2.17 4.79
C ALA A 66 6.55 -2.12 4.73
N ALA A 67 5.94 -1.05 5.26
CA ALA A 67 4.50 -0.83 5.18
C ALA A 67 4.05 -0.59 3.74
N HIS A 68 4.79 0.23 2.98
CA HIS A 68 4.53 0.49 1.57
C HIS A 68 4.59 -0.80 0.74
N GLU A 69 5.67 -1.58 0.87
CA GLU A 69 5.84 -2.87 0.17
C GLU A 69 4.71 -3.85 0.52
N THR A 70 4.32 -3.93 1.80
CA THR A 70 3.22 -4.79 2.23
C THR A 70 1.90 -4.40 1.56
N LEU A 71 1.64 -3.09 1.45
CA LEU A 71 0.40 -2.58 0.87
C LEU A 71 0.37 -2.76 -0.65
N ASP A 72 1.51 -2.59 -1.32
CA ASP A 72 1.67 -2.81 -2.76
C ASP A 72 1.41 -4.29 -3.13
N ASN A 73 2.00 -5.22 -2.37
CA ASN A 73 1.70 -6.65 -2.51
C ASN A 73 0.22 -7.00 -2.25
N ALA A 74 -0.43 -6.31 -1.32
CA ALA A 74 -1.85 -6.48 -1.06
C ALA A 74 -2.71 -6.00 -2.25
N LYS A 75 -2.30 -4.91 -2.91
CA LYS A 75 -2.94 -4.40 -4.12
C LYS A 75 -2.88 -5.42 -5.26
N ASP A 76 -1.70 -5.99 -5.52
CA ASP A 76 -1.49 -7.04 -6.52
C ASP A 76 -2.38 -8.27 -6.23
N SER A 77 -2.47 -8.67 -4.96
CA SER A 77 -3.34 -9.76 -4.53
C SER A 77 -4.82 -9.49 -4.81
N LEU A 78 -5.27 -8.23 -4.70
CA LEU A 78 -6.64 -7.84 -5.05
C LEU A 78 -6.90 -7.87 -6.56
N GLU A 79 -5.89 -7.59 -7.40
CA GLU A 79 -6.01 -7.76 -8.85
C GLU A 79 -6.26 -9.23 -9.22
N GLU A 80 -5.56 -10.16 -8.57
CA GLU A 80 -5.80 -11.60 -8.75
C GLU A 80 -7.20 -12.03 -8.29
N VAL A 81 -7.72 -11.43 -7.23
CA VAL A 81 -9.08 -11.65 -6.74
C VAL A 81 -10.11 -11.21 -7.79
N VAL A 82 -9.95 -10.04 -8.39
CA VAL A 82 -10.83 -9.55 -9.47
C VAL A 82 -10.82 -10.51 -10.64
N SER A 83 -9.64 -10.89 -11.15
CA SER A 83 -9.48 -11.82 -12.26
C SER A 83 -10.16 -13.18 -12.00
N SER A 84 -10.02 -13.71 -10.79
CA SER A 84 -10.66 -14.96 -10.37
C SER A 84 -12.19 -14.85 -10.29
N LEU A 85 -12.70 -13.72 -9.79
CA LEU A 85 -14.14 -13.45 -9.71
C LEU A 85 -14.76 -13.27 -11.10
N GLU A 86 -14.10 -12.56 -12.01
CA GLU A 86 -14.55 -12.39 -13.39
C GLU A 86 -14.59 -13.74 -14.12
N SER A 87 -13.56 -14.57 -13.97
CA SER A 87 -13.52 -15.92 -14.53
C SER A 87 -14.66 -16.81 -13.98
N ALA A 88 -15.03 -16.65 -12.71
CA ALA A 88 -16.18 -17.33 -12.12
C ALA A 88 -17.53 -16.78 -12.59
N ALA A 89 -17.55 -15.54 -13.11
CA ALA A 89 -18.74 -14.86 -13.61
C ALA A 89 -19.18 -15.32 -14.99
N GLU A 90 -18.27 -15.83 -15.82
CA GLU A 90 -18.55 -16.42 -17.14
C GLU A 90 -19.58 -17.58 -17.07
#